data_AF-A0A1Z4NLY7-F1
#
_entry.id   AF-A0A1Z4NLY7-F1
#
_cell.length_a   1.000
_cell.length_b   1.000
_cell.length_c   1.000
_cell.angle_alpha   90.00
_cell.angle_beta   90.00
_cell.angle_gamma   90.00
#
_symmetry.space_group_name_H-M   'P 1'
#
loop_
_entity.id
_entity.type
_entity.pdbx_description
1 polymer ?
#
loop_
_entity_poly.entity_id
_entity_poly.type
_entity_poly.pdbx_seq_one_letter_code
_entity_poly.pdbx_strand_id
1 'polypeptide(L)'
;MADFASKLQLMMQRANIPNWKALQRLAGISERQVLRLRRGEVGQMRVEVLLKVARVLQVSFDELLIDSVVDVEPGESEKSSLATKHNPQETTELTTNQESIRHDLQREILDLMESLLVQFPIAAAKARENPNLAASKIVPLVENPLKKLLTAWEITEIANVGATIAYNPQYHQIREGTAQPGDLVIVRSPGYLQKGRLIYRAQVSRC
;
A
#
# COMPACT_ATOMS: atom_id res chain seq x y z
N MET A 1 -19.08 -3.90 -36.55
CA MET A 1 -20.27 -4.09 -35.67
C MET A 1 -20.40 -5.49 -35.03
N ALA A 2 -19.49 -6.45 -35.24
CA ALA A 2 -19.60 -7.81 -34.65
C ALA A 2 -18.34 -8.28 -33.87
N ASP A 3 -17.29 -7.48 -33.81
CA ASP A 3 -15.98 -7.98 -33.37
C ASP A 3 -15.83 -8.01 -31.84
N PHE A 4 -16.28 -6.96 -31.14
CA PHE A 4 -16.12 -6.89 -29.68
C PHE A 4 -16.98 -7.91 -28.92
N ALA A 5 -18.24 -8.13 -29.36
CA ALA A 5 -19.13 -9.11 -28.73
C ALA A 5 -18.59 -10.55 -28.85
N SER A 6 -18.07 -10.91 -30.03
CA SER A 6 -17.50 -12.22 -30.31
C SER A 6 -16.20 -12.45 -29.52
N LYS A 7 -15.38 -11.41 -29.39
CA LYS A 7 -14.14 -11.45 -28.62
C LYS A 7 -14.38 -11.54 -27.10
N LEU A 8 -15.36 -10.78 -26.59
CA LEU A 8 -15.78 -10.87 -25.21
C LEU A 8 -16.37 -12.25 -24.88
N GLN A 9 -17.05 -12.89 -25.84
CA GLN A 9 -17.50 -14.27 -25.71
C GLN A 9 -16.33 -15.26 -25.63
N LEU A 10 -15.24 -15.04 -26.37
CA LEU A 10 -14.02 -15.85 -26.25
C LEU A 10 -13.35 -15.68 -24.88
N MET A 11 -13.31 -14.46 -24.35
CA MET A 11 -12.81 -14.18 -22.98
C MET A 11 -13.68 -14.86 -21.92
N MET A 12 -15.00 -14.83 -22.08
CA MET A 12 -15.92 -15.56 -21.21
C MET A 12 -15.69 -17.08 -21.24
N GLN A 13 -15.42 -17.65 -22.42
CA GLN A 13 -15.10 -19.08 -22.54
C GLN A 13 -13.80 -19.44 -21.80
N ARG A 14 -12.76 -18.60 -21.89
CA ARG A 14 -11.50 -18.79 -21.13
C ARG A 14 -11.72 -18.67 -19.62
N ALA A 15 -12.58 -17.75 -19.19
CA ALA A 15 -12.95 -17.55 -17.79
C ALA A 15 -14.00 -18.57 -17.28
N ASN A 16 -14.36 -19.57 -18.08
CA ASN A 16 -15.37 -20.58 -17.77
C ASN A 16 -16.77 -19.99 -17.43
N ILE A 17 -17.13 -18.89 -18.07
CA ILE A 17 -18.42 -18.21 -17.92
C ILE A 17 -19.36 -18.64 -19.06
N PRO A 18 -20.43 -19.40 -18.79
CA PRO A 18 -21.20 -20.08 -19.83
C PRO A 18 -22.12 -19.15 -20.62
N ASN A 19 -22.56 -18.02 -20.03
CA ASN A 19 -23.49 -17.10 -20.68
C ASN A 19 -23.45 -15.68 -20.09
N TRP A 20 -24.03 -14.72 -20.82
CA TRP A 20 -24.08 -13.31 -20.44
C TRP A 20 -24.81 -13.06 -19.12
N LYS A 21 -25.80 -13.89 -18.77
CA LYS A 21 -26.51 -13.82 -17.48
C LYS A 21 -25.59 -14.22 -16.32
N ALA A 22 -24.70 -15.18 -16.53
CA ALA A 22 -23.68 -15.58 -15.56
C ALA A 22 -22.65 -14.47 -15.36
N LEU A 23 -22.19 -13.82 -16.45
CA LEU A 23 -21.32 -12.63 -16.37
C LEU A 23 -21.99 -11.51 -15.57
N GLN A 24 -23.27 -11.22 -15.87
CA GLN A 24 -24.05 -10.22 -15.16
C GLN A 24 -24.08 -10.47 -13.64
N ARG A 25 -24.40 -11.71 -13.26
CA ARG A 25 -24.52 -12.12 -11.85
C ARG A 25 -23.18 -12.13 -11.13
N LEU A 26 -22.12 -12.59 -11.79
CA LEU A 26 -20.77 -12.68 -11.21
C LEU A 26 -20.10 -11.31 -11.07
N ALA A 27 -20.27 -10.43 -12.05
CA ALA A 27 -19.70 -9.08 -12.03
C ALA A 27 -20.58 -8.06 -11.28
N GLY A 28 -21.81 -8.43 -10.91
CA GLY A 28 -22.75 -7.55 -10.22
C GLY A 28 -23.15 -6.34 -11.05
N ILE A 29 -23.31 -6.52 -12.36
CA ILE A 29 -23.63 -5.45 -13.31
C ILE A 29 -25.09 -5.52 -13.78
N SER A 30 -25.63 -4.41 -14.27
CA SER A 30 -26.99 -4.35 -14.82
C SER A 30 -27.05 -4.86 -16.27
N GLU A 31 -28.22 -5.32 -16.70
CA GLU A 31 -28.46 -5.78 -18.08
C GLU A 31 -28.15 -4.70 -19.13
N ARG A 32 -28.41 -3.43 -18.81
CA ARG A 32 -28.03 -2.30 -19.66
C ARG A 32 -26.51 -2.18 -19.85
N GLN A 33 -25.73 -2.47 -18.81
CA GLN A 33 -24.26 -2.47 -18.88
C GLN A 33 -23.74 -3.64 -19.70
N VAL A 34 -24.37 -4.82 -19.61
CA VAL A 34 -24.04 -5.97 -20.47
C VAL A 34 -24.31 -5.65 -21.95
N LEU A 35 -25.42 -4.98 -22.25
CA LEU A 35 -25.75 -4.56 -23.61
C LEU A 35 -24.75 -3.52 -24.16
N ARG A 36 -24.28 -2.59 -23.31
CA ARG A 36 -23.23 -1.63 -23.68
C ARG A 36 -21.89 -2.29 -23.94
N LEU A 37 -21.50 -3.24 -23.09
CA LEU A 37 -20.33 -4.08 -23.34
C LEU A 37 -20.46 -4.80 -24.68
N ARG A 38 -21.60 -5.43 -24.97
CA ARG A 38 -21.82 -6.11 -26.26
C ARG A 38 -21.72 -5.18 -27.48
N ARG A 39 -21.99 -3.88 -27.31
CA ARG A 39 -21.91 -2.86 -28.36
C ARG A 39 -20.54 -2.19 -28.48
N GLY A 40 -19.58 -2.52 -27.61
CA GLY A 40 -18.27 -1.86 -27.59
C GLY A 40 -18.28 -0.46 -26.98
N GLU A 41 -19.37 -0.04 -26.32
CA GLU A 41 -19.53 1.29 -25.70
C GLU A 41 -18.82 1.39 -24.34
N VAL A 42 -17.60 0.85 -24.24
CA VAL A 42 -16.83 0.70 -23.01
C VAL A 42 -16.45 2.06 -22.43
N GLY A 43 -16.15 3.05 -23.28
CA GLY A 43 -15.82 4.43 -22.88
C GLY A 43 -16.97 5.20 -22.21
N GLN A 44 -18.21 4.72 -22.32
CA GLN A 44 -19.39 5.34 -21.67
C GLN A 44 -19.75 4.66 -20.33
N MET A 45 -18.90 3.76 -19.84
CA MET A 45 -19.08 3.04 -18.58
C MET A 45 -18.17 3.60 -17.50
N ARG A 46 -18.63 3.56 -16.25
CA ARG A 46 -17.78 3.90 -15.10
C ARG A 46 -16.65 2.88 -14.99
N VAL A 47 -15.43 3.37 -14.77
CA VAL A 47 -14.21 2.54 -14.63
C VAL A 47 -14.39 1.44 -13.58
N GLU A 48 -15.08 1.74 -12.47
CA GLU A 48 -15.39 0.76 -11.42
C GLU A 48 -16.14 -0.48 -11.95
N VAL A 49 -17.05 -0.28 -12.91
CA VAL A 49 -17.85 -1.36 -13.53
C VAL A 49 -16.96 -2.21 -14.44
N LEU A 50 -16.06 -1.57 -15.18
CA LEU A 50 -15.12 -2.24 -16.07
C LEU A 50 -14.09 -3.06 -15.27
N LEU A 51 -13.61 -2.56 -14.13
CA LEU A 51 -12.72 -3.30 -13.23
C LEU A 51 -13.39 -4.53 -12.62
N LYS A 52 -14.69 -4.45 -12.28
CA LYS A 52 -15.46 -5.61 -11.81
C LYS A 52 -15.57 -6.69 -12.89
N VAL A 53 -15.80 -6.28 -14.13
CA VAL A 53 -15.89 -7.19 -15.29
C VAL A 53 -14.53 -7.83 -15.60
N ALA A 54 -13.46 -7.04 -15.64
CA ALA A 54 -12.09 -7.51 -15.86
C ALA A 54 -11.68 -8.56 -14.80
N ARG A 55 -11.98 -8.29 -13.53
CA ARG A 55 -11.70 -9.21 -12.42
C ARG A 55 -12.43 -10.55 -12.57
N VAL A 56 -13.68 -10.53 -12.99
CA VAL A 56 -14.49 -11.74 -13.21
C VAL A 56 -14.01 -12.53 -14.43
N LEU A 57 -13.59 -11.82 -15.48
CA LEU A 57 -13.01 -12.42 -16.68
C LEU A 57 -11.56 -12.87 -16.47
N GLN A 58 -10.92 -12.51 -15.35
CA GLN A 58 -9.49 -12.75 -15.08
C GLN A 58 -8.57 -12.18 -16.18
N VAL A 59 -9.02 -11.10 -16.80
CA VAL A 59 -8.33 -10.40 -17.89
C VAL A 59 -7.81 -9.07 -17.35
N SER A 60 -6.68 -8.57 -17.86
CA SER A 60 -6.17 -7.27 -17.45
C SER A 60 -7.12 -6.15 -17.92
N PHE A 61 -7.14 -5.04 -17.19
CA PHE A 61 -7.96 -3.89 -17.59
C PHE A 61 -7.55 -3.35 -18.96
N ASP A 62 -6.26 -3.39 -19.28
CA ASP A 62 -5.72 -2.94 -20.56
C ASP A 62 -6.13 -3.86 -21.71
N GLU A 63 -6.17 -5.18 -21.51
CA GLU A 63 -6.66 -6.14 -22.51
C GLU A 63 -8.18 -5.95 -22.78
N LEU A 64 -8.94 -5.50 -21.79
CA LEU A 64 -10.36 -5.13 -21.97
C LEU A 64 -10.53 -3.81 -22.75
N LEU A 65 -9.58 -2.87 -22.63
CA LEU A 65 -9.64 -1.53 -23.24
C LEU A 65 -9.05 -1.46 -24.63
N ILE A 66 -7.88 -2.05 -24.87
CA ILE A 66 -7.16 -2.01 -26.16
C ILE A 66 -8.06 -2.54 -27.29
N ASP A 67 -8.92 -3.50 -27.00
CA ASP A 67 -9.84 -4.11 -27.96
C ASP A 67 -11.13 -3.35 -28.20
N SER A 68 -11.40 -2.28 -27.45
CA SER A 68 -12.59 -1.43 -27.65
C SER A 68 -12.34 -0.25 -28.60
N VAL A 69 -11.09 -0.03 -29.02
CA VAL A 69 -10.64 1.14 -29.82
C VAL A 69 -10.48 0.80 -31.30
N VAL A 70 -11.41 0.02 -31.88
CA VAL A 70 -11.49 -0.17 -33.34
C VAL A 70 -12.77 0.45 -33.85
N ASP A 71 -12.78 1.78 -33.88
CA ASP A 71 -13.56 2.60 -34.82
C ASP A 71 -12.93 4.01 -34.85
N VAL A 72 -11.80 4.11 -35.55
CA VAL A 72 -11.36 5.36 -36.17
C VAL A 72 -11.06 5.02 -37.63
N GLU A 73 -11.93 5.48 -38.52
CA GLU A 73 -11.81 5.37 -39.98
C GLU A 73 -10.54 6.08 -40.52
N PRO A 74 -10.11 5.74 -41.75
CA PRO A 74 -8.71 5.45 -42.07
C PRO A 74 -7.95 6.67 -42.62
N GLY A 75 -6.79 6.93 -42.02
CA GLY A 75 -5.73 7.76 -42.59
C GLY A 75 -4.42 6.96 -42.57
N GLU A 76 -4.16 6.30 -43.69
CA GLU A 76 -2.87 5.72 -44.13
C GLU A 76 -2.23 4.61 -43.28
N SER A 77 -2.12 3.46 -43.93
CA SER A 77 -1.53 2.24 -43.44
C SER A 77 -0.01 2.32 -43.51
N GLU A 78 0.68 2.29 -42.36
CA GLU A 78 1.97 1.64 -42.29
C GLU A 78 1.88 0.38 -41.42
N LYS A 79 1.95 -0.73 -42.15
CA LYS A 79 2.22 -2.10 -41.70
C LYS A 79 3.08 -2.13 -40.44
N SER A 80 2.51 -2.57 -39.33
CA SER A 80 3.30 -3.24 -38.31
C SER A 80 2.50 -4.38 -37.74
N SER A 81 2.86 -5.57 -38.18
CA SER A 81 2.66 -6.83 -37.48
C SER A 81 3.03 -6.66 -36.00
N LEU A 82 2.03 -6.42 -35.16
CA LEU A 82 2.17 -6.39 -33.71
C LEU A 82 2.24 -7.83 -33.19
N ALA A 83 3.39 -8.45 -33.42
CA ALA A 83 3.94 -9.28 -32.36
C ALA A 83 4.03 -8.37 -31.14
N THR A 84 3.21 -8.61 -30.12
CA THR A 84 3.29 -7.94 -28.82
C THR A 84 4.70 -8.12 -28.27
N LYS A 85 5.59 -7.21 -28.63
CA LYS A 85 6.74 -6.87 -27.82
C LYS A 85 6.12 -6.24 -26.60
N HIS A 86 5.83 -7.05 -25.58
CA HIS A 86 5.64 -6.54 -24.23
C HIS A 86 6.84 -5.64 -23.97
N ASN A 87 6.65 -4.33 -24.05
CA ASN A 87 7.70 -3.39 -23.76
C ASN A 87 7.91 -3.49 -22.24
N PRO A 88 9.03 -4.04 -21.75
CA PRO A 88 9.24 -4.21 -20.31
C PRO A 88 9.19 -2.87 -19.57
N GLN A 89 9.37 -1.76 -20.30
CA GLN A 89 9.35 -0.40 -19.79
C GLN A 89 7.98 0.01 -19.22
N GLU A 90 6.87 -0.30 -19.90
CA GLU A 90 5.52 0.11 -19.45
C GLU A 90 5.12 -0.59 -18.14
N THR A 91 5.43 -1.88 -18.02
CA THR A 91 5.23 -2.62 -16.75
C THR A 91 6.15 -2.10 -15.65
N THR A 92 7.39 -1.72 -15.98
CA THR A 92 8.36 -1.19 -15.00
C THR A 92 7.93 0.18 -14.49
N GLU A 93 7.40 1.04 -15.35
CA GLU A 93 6.91 2.38 -14.97
C GLU A 93 5.67 2.29 -14.07
N LEU A 94 4.73 1.38 -14.37
CA LEU A 94 3.56 1.15 -13.52
C LEU A 94 3.92 0.58 -12.15
N THR A 95 4.86 -0.37 -12.06
CA THR A 95 5.32 -0.90 -10.76
C THR A 95 6.07 0.16 -9.96
N THR A 96 6.93 0.95 -10.63
CA THR A 96 7.69 2.03 -9.99
C THR A 96 6.75 3.09 -9.40
N ASN A 97 5.69 3.46 -10.12
CA ASN A 97 4.68 4.40 -9.63
C ASN A 97 3.87 3.84 -8.45
N GLN A 98 3.57 2.54 -8.44
CA GLN A 98 2.87 1.94 -7.30
C GLN A 98 3.75 1.88 -6.04
N GLU A 99 5.04 1.59 -6.21
CA GLU A 99 6.01 1.57 -5.10
C GLU A 99 6.21 2.98 -4.52
N SER A 100 6.32 4.01 -5.37
CA SER A 100 6.44 5.39 -4.90
C SER A 100 5.20 5.83 -4.11
N ILE A 101 3.99 5.57 -4.62
CA ILE A 101 2.73 5.87 -3.92
C ILE A 101 2.67 5.17 -2.56
N ARG A 102 3.08 3.89 -2.49
CA ARG A 102 3.12 3.14 -1.22
C ARG A 102 4.10 3.78 -0.23
N HIS A 103 5.28 4.18 -0.69
CA HIS A 103 6.27 4.83 0.15
C HIS A 103 5.83 6.21 0.64
N ASP A 104 5.09 6.96 -0.17
CA ASP A 104 4.59 8.28 0.20
C ASP A 104 3.45 8.16 1.23
N LEU A 105 2.51 7.24 1.01
CA LEU A 105 1.46 6.93 1.97
C LEU A 105 2.04 6.41 3.30
N GLN A 106 3.06 5.56 3.24
CA GLN A 106 3.73 5.09 4.44
C GLN A 106 4.34 6.25 5.25
N ARG A 107 5.00 7.19 4.59
CA ARG A 107 5.57 8.38 5.24
C ARG A 107 4.49 9.25 5.87
N GLU A 108 3.41 9.52 5.13
CA GLU A 108 2.28 10.31 5.63
C GLU A 108 1.65 9.68 6.88
N ILE A 109 1.44 8.36 6.88
CA ILE A 109 0.91 7.65 8.05
C ILE A 109 1.90 7.69 9.22
N LEU A 110 3.20 7.54 8.97
CA LEU A 110 4.21 7.64 10.04
C LEU A 110 4.19 9.02 10.69
N ASP A 111 4.07 10.09 9.92
CA ASP A 111 3.98 11.46 10.42
C ASP A 111 2.70 11.66 11.27
N LEU A 112 1.55 11.17 10.79
CA LEU A 112 0.29 11.21 11.56
C LEU A 112 0.37 10.38 12.86
N MET A 113 1.15 9.29 12.83
CA MET A 113 1.33 8.39 13.97
C MET A 113 2.51 8.79 14.86
N GLU A 114 3.25 9.87 14.58
CA GLU A 114 4.45 10.26 15.33
C GLU A 114 4.16 10.32 16.83
N SER A 115 3.11 11.05 17.22
CA SER A 115 2.73 11.18 18.63
C SER A 115 2.46 9.83 19.28
N LEU A 116 1.81 8.90 18.56
CA LEU A 116 1.58 7.55 19.07
C LEU A 116 2.88 6.78 19.23
N LEU A 117 3.75 6.78 18.20
CA LEU A 117 5.03 6.06 18.20
C LEU A 117 5.99 6.57 19.28
N VAL A 118 5.99 7.87 19.54
CA VAL A 118 6.86 8.51 20.53
C VAL A 118 6.28 8.37 21.94
N GLN A 119 4.98 8.65 22.14
CA GLN A 119 4.39 8.76 23.48
C GLN A 119 3.85 7.43 24.02
N PHE A 120 3.29 6.57 23.18
CA PHE A 120 2.67 5.32 23.65
C PHE A 120 3.66 4.41 24.38
N PRO A 121 4.91 4.19 23.91
CA PRO A 121 5.89 3.39 24.65
C PRO A 121 6.19 3.92 26.05
N ILE A 122 6.17 5.25 26.23
CA ILE A 122 6.35 5.90 27.53
C ILE A 122 5.16 5.60 28.45
N ALA A 123 3.94 5.76 27.93
CA ALA A 123 2.72 5.44 28.66
C ALA A 123 2.65 3.95 29.02
N ALA A 124 3.04 3.07 28.10
CA ALA A 124 3.10 1.63 28.30
C ALA A 124 4.11 1.25 29.40
N ALA A 125 5.30 1.86 29.39
CA ALA A 125 6.31 1.66 30.45
C ALA A 125 5.75 2.06 31.83
N LYS A 126 5.20 3.27 31.96
CA LYS A 126 4.60 3.78 33.21
C LYS A 126 3.41 2.95 33.68
N ALA A 127 2.60 2.44 32.76
CA ALA A 127 1.47 1.57 33.09
C ALA A 127 1.94 0.22 33.65
N ARG A 128 3.05 -0.34 33.13
CA ARG A 128 3.64 -1.58 33.65
C ARG A 128 4.36 -1.40 34.98
N GLU A 129 4.99 -0.24 35.21
CA GLU A 129 5.59 0.13 36.49
C GLU A 129 4.57 0.22 37.65
N ASN A 130 3.28 0.41 37.32
CA ASN A 130 2.20 0.53 38.30
C ASN A 130 1.15 -0.59 38.12
N PRO A 131 1.39 -1.81 38.66
CA PRO A 131 0.50 -2.96 38.48
C PRO A 131 -0.93 -2.76 39.00
N ASN A 132 -1.12 -1.82 39.93
CA ASN A 132 -2.44 -1.44 40.45
C ASN A 132 -3.33 -0.76 39.40
N LEU A 133 -2.76 -0.27 38.30
CA LEU A 133 -3.52 0.28 37.17
C LEU A 133 -3.97 -0.84 36.24
N ALA A 134 -5.28 -0.91 36.00
CA ALA A 134 -5.86 -1.80 34.98
C ALA A 134 -5.34 -1.50 33.56
N ALA A 135 -4.75 -0.31 33.34
CA ALA A 135 -4.15 0.10 32.08
C ALA A 135 -3.08 -0.89 31.57
N SER A 136 -2.30 -1.50 32.46
CA SER A 136 -1.28 -2.50 32.09
C SER A 136 -1.87 -3.69 31.29
N LYS A 137 -3.13 -4.05 31.54
CA LYS A 137 -3.83 -5.16 30.87
C LYS A 137 -4.23 -4.83 29.43
N ILE A 138 -4.44 -3.55 29.11
CA ILE A 138 -4.85 -3.11 27.77
C ILE A 138 -3.66 -2.68 26.90
N VAL A 139 -2.48 -2.41 27.48
CA VAL A 139 -1.26 -2.08 26.73
C VAL A 139 -1.00 -3.05 25.56
N PRO A 140 -1.09 -4.38 25.72
CA PRO A 140 -0.82 -5.32 24.63
C PRO A 140 -1.78 -5.18 23.44
N LEU A 141 -3.00 -4.65 23.66
CA LEU A 141 -4.00 -4.47 22.60
C LEU A 141 -3.58 -3.42 21.57
N VAL A 142 -2.75 -2.45 21.98
CA VAL A 142 -2.21 -1.40 21.11
C VAL A 142 -0.77 -1.71 20.72
N GLU A 143 0.05 -2.19 21.66
CA GLU A 143 1.46 -2.47 21.43
C GLU A 143 1.69 -3.58 20.39
N ASN A 144 0.94 -4.67 20.46
CA ASN A 144 1.12 -5.81 19.57
C ASN A 144 0.82 -5.49 18.10
N PRO A 145 -0.32 -4.87 17.73
CA PRO A 145 -0.54 -4.46 16.34
C PRO A 145 0.47 -3.42 15.88
N LEU A 146 0.89 -2.52 16.76
CA LEU A 146 1.93 -1.53 16.44
C LEU A 146 3.27 -2.21 16.12
N LYS A 147 3.73 -3.15 16.94
CA LYS A 147 4.96 -3.92 16.67
C LYS A 147 4.89 -4.69 15.35
N LYS A 148 3.73 -5.29 15.04
CA LYS A 148 3.51 -5.98 13.75
C LYS A 148 3.61 -5.01 12.57
N LEU A 149 3.02 -3.82 12.68
CA LEU A 149 3.11 -2.78 11.67
C LEU A 149 4.57 -2.34 11.46
N LEU A 150 5.28 -2.01 12.53
CA LEU A 150 6.68 -1.59 12.47
C LEU A 150 7.56 -2.68 11.83
N THR A 151 7.35 -3.94 12.21
CA THR A 151 8.06 -5.09 11.62
C THR A 151 7.78 -5.21 10.12
N ALA A 152 6.51 -5.12 9.70
CA ALA A 152 6.12 -5.18 8.29
C ALA A 152 6.70 -4.03 7.45
N TRP A 153 7.03 -2.92 8.11
CA TRP A 153 7.61 -1.72 7.49
C TRP A 153 9.13 -1.64 7.60
N GLU A 154 9.77 -2.69 8.15
CA GLU A 154 11.21 -2.77 8.40
C GLU A 154 11.72 -1.62 9.28
N ILE A 155 10.90 -1.25 10.27
CA ILE A 155 11.21 -0.21 11.25
C ILE A 155 11.69 -0.86 12.54
N THR A 156 12.85 -0.43 13.02
CA THR A 156 13.48 -0.92 14.25
C THR A 156 13.60 0.20 15.28
N GLU A 157 13.33 -0.14 16.53
CA GLU A 157 13.56 0.76 17.66
C GLU A 157 15.06 0.91 17.95
N ILE A 158 15.50 2.13 18.22
CA ILE A 158 16.89 2.45 18.60
C ILE A 158 17.20 1.90 19.99
N ALA A 159 16.26 2.07 20.94
CA ALA A 159 16.39 1.57 22.30
C ALA A 159 15.03 1.56 23.02
N ASN A 160 14.91 0.67 24.01
CA ASN A 160 13.73 0.57 24.88
C ASN A 160 13.68 1.71 25.89
N VAL A 161 12.46 2.16 26.24
CA VAL A 161 12.25 3.14 27.31
C VAL A 161 12.78 2.59 28.64
N GLY A 162 13.50 3.43 29.38
CA GLY A 162 14.12 3.08 30.67
C GLY A 162 15.46 2.36 30.56
N ALA A 163 15.90 1.98 29.35
CA ALA A 163 17.22 1.39 29.17
C ALA A 163 18.33 2.43 29.39
N THR A 164 19.44 1.99 29.99
CA THR A 164 20.67 2.78 30.10
C THR A 164 21.61 2.39 28.97
N ILE A 165 21.99 3.36 28.13
CA ILE A 165 22.82 3.15 26.94
C ILE A 165 23.90 4.22 26.83
N ALA A 166 24.96 3.94 26.07
CA ALA A 166 25.98 4.93 25.75
C ALA A 166 25.40 6.00 24.80
N TYR A 167 25.62 7.27 25.11
CA TYR A 167 25.12 8.39 24.33
C TYR A 167 25.79 8.45 22.95
N ASN A 168 24.98 8.48 21.89
CA ASN A 168 25.42 8.69 20.53
C ASN A 168 24.61 9.85 19.91
N PRO A 169 25.21 11.03 19.66
CA PRO A 169 24.51 12.19 19.10
C PRO A 169 23.84 11.94 17.74
N GLN A 170 24.27 10.92 16.99
CA GLN A 170 23.67 10.58 15.71
C GLN A 170 22.25 10.04 15.89
N TYR A 171 22.04 9.23 16.93
CA TYR A 171 20.79 8.49 17.18
C TYR A 171 20.00 9.03 18.37
N HIS A 172 20.63 9.78 19.27
CA HIS A 172 20.05 10.24 20.51
C HIS A 172 19.95 11.76 20.56
N GLN A 173 18.93 12.26 21.24
CA GLN A 173 18.72 13.66 21.53
C GLN A 173 18.55 13.85 23.03
N ILE A 174 19.42 14.66 23.64
CA ILE A 174 19.34 14.98 25.07
C ILE A 174 18.15 15.94 25.28
N ARG A 175 17.24 15.60 26.20
CA ARG A 175 16.12 16.51 26.56
C ARG A 175 16.58 17.67 27.42
N GLU A 176 17.45 17.41 28.38
CA GLU A 176 17.92 18.39 29.36
C GLU A 176 19.40 18.16 29.70
N GLY A 177 20.16 19.25 29.80
CA GLY A 177 21.59 19.23 30.14
C GLY A 177 22.50 18.93 28.96
N THR A 178 23.73 18.50 29.28
CA THR A 178 24.77 18.13 28.32
C THR A 178 25.35 16.75 28.66
N ALA A 179 25.69 15.98 27.62
CA ALA A 179 26.36 14.69 27.73
C ALA A 179 27.36 14.56 26.59
N GLN A 180 28.49 13.93 26.87
CA GLN A 180 29.52 13.64 25.89
C GLN A 180 29.22 12.30 25.20
N PRO A 181 29.60 12.12 23.93
CA PRO A 181 29.50 10.83 23.27
C PRO A 181 30.14 9.73 24.12
N GLY A 182 29.41 8.65 24.37
CA GLY A 182 29.82 7.55 25.25
C GLY A 182 29.27 7.62 26.69
N ASP A 183 28.82 8.79 27.17
CA ASP A 183 28.24 8.92 28.51
C ASP A 183 26.99 8.04 28.67
N LEU A 184 26.78 7.47 29.85
CA LEU A 184 25.58 6.68 30.14
C LEU A 184 24.36 7.59 30.27
N VAL A 185 23.35 7.31 29.46
CA VAL A 185 22.08 8.03 29.43
C VAL A 185 20.91 7.07 29.50
N ILE A 186 19.82 7.52 30.11
CA ILE A 186 18.55 6.78 30.22
C ILE A 186 17.63 7.19 29.08
N VAL A 187 17.07 6.21 28.38
CA VAL A 187 16.09 6.41 27.33
C VAL A 187 14.76 6.85 27.93
N ARG A 188 14.31 8.05 27.58
CA ARG A 188 12.99 8.59 27.96
C ARG A 188 11.93 8.32 26.91
N SER A 189 12.32 8.29 25.64
CA SER A 189 11.47 7.97 24.49
C SER A 189 12.26 7.14 23.49
N PRO A 190 11.67 6.10 22.86
CA PRO A 190 12.36 5.38 21.83
C PRO A 190 12.58 6.27 20.60
N GLY A 191 13.59 5.93 19.83
CA GLY A 191 13.79 6.43 18.47
C GLY A 191 13.59 5.30 17.48
N TYR A 192 13.52 5.62 16.19
CA TYR A 192 13.18 4.65 15.14
C TYR A 192 14.07 4.81 13.91
N LEU A 193 14.43 3.67 13.32
CA LEU A 193 15.17 3.55 12.06
C LEU A 193 14.32 2.76 11.08
N GLN A 194 14.25 3.18 9.82
CA GLN A 194 13.67 2.40 8.73
C GLN A 194 14.78 2.03 7.76
N LYS A 195 15.06 0.72 7.59
CA LYS A 195 16.13 0.24 6.70
C LYS A 195 17.48 0.96 6.93
N GLY A 196 17.79 1.27 8.20
CA GLY A 196 19.00 2.01 8.60
C GLY A 196 18.93 3.53 8.49
N ARG A 197 17.86 4.11 7.91
CA ARG A 197 17.63 5.55 7.88
C ARG A 197 16.93 6.01 9.15
N LEU A 198 17.47 7.05 9.79
CA LEU A 198 16.87 7.67 10.97
C LEU A 198 15.52 8.32 10.64
N ILE A 199 14.48 7.92 11.37
CA ILE A 199 13.18 8.58 11.36
C ILE A 199 13.11 9.54 12.56
N TYR A 200 13.24 8.99 13.78
CA TYR A 200 13.19 9.75 15.03
C TYR A 200 14.39 9.43 15.91
N ARG A 201 15.02 10.46 16.50
CA ARG A 201 16.05 10.27 17.53
C ARG A 201 15.41 9.81 18.83
N ALA A 202 16.07 8.88 19.52
CA ALA A 202 15.67 8.51 20.86
C ALA A 202 15.89 9.69 21.80
N GLN A 203 14.90 10.03 22.62
CA GLN A 203 15.06 11.09 23.61
C GLN A 203 15.68 10.49 24.86
N VAL A 204 16.76 11.10 25.34
CA VAL A 204 17.53 10.60 26.47
C VAL A 204 17.75 11.68 27.51
N SER A 205 17.99 11.26 28.75
CA SER A 205 18.43 12.10 29.85
C SER A 205 19.68 11.51 30.47
N ARG A 206 20.51 12.33 31.10
CA ARG A 206 21.61 11.83 31.93
C ARG A 206 21.04 10.95 33.06
N CYS A 207 21.77 9.89 33.40
CA CYS A 207 21.48 9.07 34.59
C CYS A 207 21.66 9.89 35.87
#